data_AF-A0A4U6R6N0-F1
#
_entry.id   AF-A0A4U6R6N0-F1
#
_cell.length_a   1.000
_cell.length_b   1.000
_cell.length_c   1.000
_cell.angle_alpha   90.00
_cell.angle_beta   90.00
_cell.angle_gamma   90.00
#
_symmetry.space_group_name_H-M   'P 1'
#
loop_
_entity.id
_entity.type
_entity.pdbx_description
1 polymer ?
#
loop_
_entity_poly.entity_id
_entity_poly.type
_entity_poly.pdbx_seq_one_letter_code
_entity_poly.pdbx_strand_id
1 'polypeptide(L)'
;MNNTAEIQCPRSITDEERARAQMYQLLGVLLSGPPTSELLRGLASLQGDDTTLGSASRTVAALAERTSPDDANREYNNLFIGVGRGELLPYASYYLTGFLNEKPLADLRGDLMARGIKASDDVKEPEDHIGTLCEIMAGIITGEFECDSDLSSQKTFFDAHLAKWAALFFTDLEKAQTAIFYAPVGSLGRAFMAVEAEAFALQ
;
A
#
# COMPACT_ATOMS: atom_id res chain seq x y z
N MET A 1 2.55 40.76 20.48
CA MET A 1 2.10 39.87 19.39
C MET A 1 2.26 38.45 19.91
N ASN A 2 1.17 37.87 20.43
CA ASN A 2 1.20 36.49 20.90
C ASN A 2 1.20 35.61 19.65
N ASN A 3 2.23 34.77 19.52
CA ASN A 3 2.29 33.78 18.46
C ASN A 3 1.25 32.70 18.79
N THR A 4 0.13 32.68 18.07
CA THR A 4 -1.01 31.76 18.30
C THR A 4 -0.84 30.39 17.66
N ALA A 5 0.32 30.12 17.04
CA ALA A 5 0.61 28.85 16.39
C ALA A 5 1.74 28.14 17.13
N GLU A 6 1.40 27.06 17.81
CA GLU A 6 2.38 26.08 18.24
C GLU A 6 2.71 25.17 17.05
N ILE A 7 3.99 25.13 16.68
CA ILE A 7 4.49 24.12 15.74
C ILE A 7 4.42 22.79 16.47
N GLN A 8 3.46 21.95 16.09
CA GLN A 8 3.34 20.62 16.69
C GLN A 8 4.20 19.63 15.88
N CYS A 9 5.51 19.65 16.13
CA CYS A 9 6.46 18.68 15.59
C CYS A 9 7.60 18.45 16.62
N PRO A 10 8.03 17.22 16.96
CA PRO A 10 7.62 15.92 16.42
C PRO A 10 6.61 15.18 17.30
N ARG A 11 5.69 14.47 16.65
CA ARG A 11 4.74 13.54 17.29
C ARG A 11 5.44 12.21 17.57
N SER A 12 5.39 11.73 18.80
CA SER A 12 5.78 10.33 19.08
C SER A 12 4.71 9.40 18.51
N ILE A 13 5.08 8.55 17.55
CA ILE A 13 4.18 7.52 17.03
C ILE A 13 4.04 6.38 18.04
N THR A 14 2.82 5.85 18.18
CA THR A 14 2.54 4.68 19.00
C THR A 14 3.08 3.41 18.35
N ASP A 15 3.17 2.30 19.11
CA ASP A 15 3.56 1.01 18.55
C ASP A 15 2.55 0.48 17.53
N GLU A 16 1.26 0.79 17.73
CA GLU A 16 0.19 0.47 16.78
C GLU A 16 0.38 1.21 15.44
N GLU A 17 0.64 2.51 15.49
CA GLU A 17 0.91 3.30 14.28
C GLU A 17 2.17 2.83 13.56
N ARG A 18 3.21 2.46 14.31
CA ARG A 18 4.41 1.87 13.72
C ARG A 18 4.09 0.57 12.99
N ALA A 19 3.30 -0.32 13.60
CA ALA A 19 2.90 -1.58 12.98
C ALA A 19 2.06 -1.36 11.71
N ARG A 20 1.11 -0.41 11.74
CA ARG A 20 0.31 -0.02 10.57
C ARG A 20 1.19 0.51 9.44
N ALA A 21 2.08 1.44 9.73
CA ALA A 21 3.00 2.00 8.74
C ALA A 21 3.91 0.93 8.13
N GLN A 22 4.43 0.00 8.94
CA GLN A 22 5.27 -1.11 8.46
C GLN A 22 4.50 -2.04 7.50
N MET A 23 3.21 -2.30 7.76
CA MET A 23 2.39 -3.10 6.86
C MET A 23 2.15 -2.38 5.53
N TYR A 24 1.84 -1.08 5.56
CA TYR A 24 1.78 -0.26 4.33
C TYR A 24 3.11 -0.27 3.57
N GLN A 25 4.25 -0.08 4.24
CA GLN A 25 5.57 -0.16 3.60
C GLN A 25 5.82 -1.52 2.96
N LEU A 26 5.47 -2.61 3.64
CA LEU A 26 5.60 -3.96 3.12
C LEU A 26 4.79 -4.17 1.84
N LEU A 27 3.51 -3.76 1.85
CA LEU A 27 2.65 -3.82 0.68
C LEU A 27 3.15 -2.93 -0.45
N GLY A 28 3.62 -1.72 -0.13
CA GLY A 28 4.25 -0.80 -1.06
C GLY A 28 5.41 -1.44 -1.82
N VAL A 29 6.39 -1.94 -1.07
CA VAL A 29 7.58 -2.59 -1.65
C VAL A 29 7.22 -3.83 -2.49
N LEU A 30 6.29 -4.66 -2.02
CA LEU A 30 5.87 -5.86 -2.76
C LEU A 30 5.18 -5.54 -4.09
N LEU A 31 4.49 -4.41 -4.17
CA LEU A 31 3.68 -4.02 -5.32
C LEU A 31 4.39 -3.05 -6.25
N SER A 32 5.45 -2.39 -5.80
CA SER A 32 6.28 -1.48 -6.62
C SER A 32 7.33 -2.21 -7.47
N GLY A 33 7.59 -3.50 -7.21
CA GLY A 33 8.53 -4.30 -7.99
C GLY A 33 8.62 -5.77 -7.58
N PRO A 34 9.29 -6.62 -8.37
CA PRO A 34 9.51 -8.02 -8.02
C PRO A 34 10.45 -8.13 -6.81
N PRO A 35 10.17 -9.04 -5.85
CA PRO A 35 10.94 -9.13 -4.62
C PRO A 35 12.35 -9.68 -4.86
N THR A 36 13.35 -9.05 -4.24
CA THR A 36 14.73 -9.53 -4.27
C THR A 36 14.90 -10.77 -3.38
N SER A 37 16.02 -11.49 -3.53
CA SER A 37 16.36 -12.60 -2.63
C SER A 37 16.43 -12.18 -1.16
N GLU A 38 16.80 -10.93 -0.89
CA GLU A 38 16.85 -10.40 0.47
C GLU A 38 15.44 -10.18 1.02
N LEU A 39 14.55 -9.57 0.23
CA LEU A 39 13.17 -9.37 0.62
C LEU A 39 12.47 -10.71 0.86
N LEU A 40 12.65 -11.69 -0.02
CA LEU A 40 12.09 -13.04 0.16
C LEU A 40 12.56 -13.70 1.46
N ARG A 41 13.85 -13.58 1.81
CA ARG A 41 14.37 -14.07 3.10
C ARG A 41 13.76 -13.33 4.29
N GLY A 42 13.56 -12.02 4.18
CA GLY A 42 12.88 -11.23 5.21
C GLY A 42 11.43 -11.70 5.41
N LEU A 43 10.69 -11.87 4.31
CA LEU A 43 9.31 -12.34 4.31
C LEU A 43 9.15 -13.74 4.90
N ALA A 44 10.10 -14.64 4.64
CA ALA A 44 10.14 -15.97 5.23
C ALA A 44 10.17 -15.95 6.77
N SER A 45 10.64 -14.85 7.38
CA SER A 45 10.66 -14.70 8.84
C SER A 45 9.38 -14.10 9.43
N LEU A 46 8.39 -13.73 8.59
CA LEU A 46 7.13 -13.17 9.07
C LEU A 46 6.40 -14.17 9.97
N GLN A 47 5.87 -13.64 11.06
CA GLN A 47 5.00 -14.36 11.96
C GLN A 47 3.57 -13.87 11.78
N GLY A 48 2.63 -14.63 12.32
CA GLY A 48 1.23 -14.24 12.34
C GLY A 48 0.49 -14.98 13.42
N ASP A 49 -0.53 -14.33 13.97
CA ASP A 49 -1.46 -14.86 14.97
C ASP A 49 -2.69 -15.51 14.31
N ASP A 50 -3.70 -15.89 15.11
CA ASP A 50 -4.89 -16.59 14.62
C ASP A 50 -5.91 -15.67 13.92
N THR A 51 -5.58 -14.39 13.70
CA THR A 51 -6.43 -13.49 12.92
C THR A 51 -6.34 -13.79 11.43
N THR A 52 -7.27 -13.25 10.64
CA THR A 52 -7.21 -13.33 9.17
C THR A 52 -5.90 -12.74 8.63
N LEU A 53 -5.46 -11.61 9.20
CA LEU A 53 -4.20 -10.96 8.83
C LEU A 53 -3.00 -11.84 9.19
N GLY A 54 -2.96 -12.38 10.41
CA GLY A 54 -1.90 -13.28 10.85
C GLY A 54 -1.80 -14.55 10.01
N SER A 55 -2.93 -15.16 9.65
CA SER A 55 -2.95 -16.32 8.76
C SER A 55 -2.44 -16.00 7.36
N ALA A 56 -2.77 -14.82 6.82
CA ALA A 56 -2.25 -14.37 5.54
C ALA A 56 -0.73 -14.15 5.61
N SER A 57 -0.22 -13.52 6.67
CA SER A 57 1.22 -13.32 6.90
C SER A 57 2.00 -14.64 6.92
N ARG A 58 1.48 -15.67 7.61
CA ARG A 58 2.11 -17.01 7.60
C ARG A 58 2.14 -17.64 6.21
N THR A 59 1.11 -17.42 5.42
CA THR A 59 1.03 -17.96 4.06
C THR A 59 2.04 -17.26 3.14
N VAL A 60 2.18 -15.94 3.25
CA VAL A 60 3.24 -15.18 2.57
C VAL A 60 4.62 -15.70 2.97
N ALA A 61 4.87 -15.91 4.27
CA ALA A 61 6.14 -16.45 4.76
C ALA A 61 6.47 -17.82 4.14
N ALA A 62 5.51 -18.75 4.17
CA ALA A 62 5.69 -20.10 3.65
C ALA A 62 5.94 -20.13 2.12
N LEU A 63 5.33 -19.22 1.35
CA LEU A 63 5.63 -19.11 -0.08
C LEU A 63 6.95 -18.38 -0.34
N ALA A 64 7.30 -17.37 0.45
CA ALA A 64 8.57 -16.67 0.33
C ALA A 64 9.77 -17.62 0.50
N GLU A 65 9.70 -18.59 1.42
CA GLU A 65 10.72 -19.64 1.59
C GLU A 65 10.95 -20.50 0.35
N ARG A 66 9.91 -20.67 -0.48
CA ARG A 66 9.88 -21.60 -1.61
C ARG A 66 9.99 -20.91 -2.98
N THR A 67 9.89 -19.58 -2.99
CA THR A 67 9.87 -18.78 -4.22
C THR A 67 11.28 -18.34 -4.55
N SER A 68 11.72 -18.57 -5.79
CA SER A 68 12.98 -17.99 -6.28
C SER A 68 12.77 -16.56 -6.76
N PRO A 69 13.79 -15.68 -6.71
CA PRO A 69 13.68 -14.33 -7.27
C PRO A 69 13.29 -14.32 -8.76
N ASP A 70 13.77 -15.31 -9.52
CA ASP A 70 13.43 -15.44 -10.94
C ASP A 70 11.96 -15.80 -11.15
N ASP A 71 11.39 -16.68 -10.30
CA ASP A 71 9.96 -17.01 -10.33
C ASP A 71 9.11 -15.82 -9.93
N ALA A 72 9.46 -15.13 -8.85
CA ALA A 72 8.76 -13.93 -8.41
C ALA A 72 8.80 -12.82 -9.47
N ASN A 73 9.94 -12.65 -10.14
CA ASN A 73 10.08 -11.72 -11.26
C ASN A 73 9.20 -12.10 -12.45
N ARG A 74 9.16 -13.38 -12.84
CA ARG A 74 8.25 -13.84 -13.90
C ARG A 74 6.79 -13.60 -13.55
N GLU A 75 6.41 -13.93 -12.32
CA GLU A 75 5.06 -13.73 -11.81
C GLU A 75 4.66 -12.25 -11.80
N TYR A 76 5.51 -11.38 -11.25
CA TYR A 76 5.28 -9.92 -11.23
C TYR A 76 5.08 -9.37 -12.65
N ASN A 77 5.93 -9.78 -13.58
CA ASN A 77 5.81 -9.34 -14.97
C ASN A 77 4.50 -9.82 -15.61
N ASN A 78 4.04 -11.05 -15.34
CA ASN A 78 2.75 -11.53 -15.85
C ASN A 78 1.57 -10.75 -15.25
N LEU A 79 1.64 -10.46 -13.95
CA LEU A 79 0.56 -9.79 -13.22
C LEU A 79 0.42 -8.32 -13.60
N PHE A 80 1.51 -7.56 -13.64
CA PHE A 80 1.43 -6.09 -13.65
C PHE A 80 1.96 -5.44 -14.92
N ILE A 81 2.83 -6.12 -15.68
CA ILE A 81 3.48 -5.53 -16.87
C ILE A 81 2.85 -6.08 -18.15
N GLY A 82 2.93 -7.40 -18.34
CA GLY A 82 2.42 -8.14 -19.50
C GLY A 82 3.01 -7.69 -20.84
N VAL A 83 2.58 -8.33 -21.93
CA VAL A 83 2.79 -7.81 -23.29
C VAL A 83 1.60 -6.93 -23.64
N GLY A 84 1.78 -5.62 -23.56
CA GLY A 84 0.74 -4.62 -23.79
C GLY A 84 -0.01 -4.22 -22.52
N ARG A 85 -0.46 -5.20 -21.72
CA ARG A 85 -1.10 -4.96 -20.43
C ARG A 85 -0.96 -6.16 -19.50
N GLY A 86 -0.62 -5.90 -18.23
CA GLY A 86 -0.66 -6.91 -17.17
C GLY A 86 -2.08 -7.44 -16.93
N GLU A 87 -2.16 -8.59 -16.26
CA GLU A 87 -3.43 -9.16 -15.79
C GLU A 87 -4.21 -8.15 -14.94
N LEU A 88 -3.51 -7.39 -14.11
CA LEU A 88 -4.06 -6.34 -13.25
C LEU A 88 -3.44 -4.98 -13.56
N LEU A 89 -4.23 -3.92 -13.41
CA LEU A 89 -3.77 -2.54 -13.47
C LEU A 89 -3.93 -1.91 -12.09
N PRO A 90 -2.88 -1.87 -11.26
CA PRO A 90 -2.94 -1.51 -9.85
C PRO A 90 -3.09 0.01 -9.60
N TYR A 91 -3.98 0.69 -10.32
CA TYR A 91 -4.16 2.15 -10.25
C TYR A 91 -5.58 2.53 -9.84
N ALA A 92 -5.72 3.53 -8.97
CA ALA A 92 -7.02 4.00 -8.50
C ALA A 92 -7.91 4.48 -9.65
N SER A 93 -7.35 5.26 -10.58
CA SER A 93 -8.05 5.73 -11.78
C SER A 93 -8.66 4.58 -12.57
N TYR A 94 -7.90 3.50 -12.77
CA TYR A 94 -8.38 2.34 -13.50
C TYR A 94 -9.51 1.61 -12.75
N TYR A 95 -9.35 1.32 -11.47
CA TYR A 95 -10.38 0.61 -10.68
C TYR A 95 -11.66 1.43 -10.50
N LEU A 96 -11.56 2.76 -10.42
CA LEU A 96 -12.71 3.63 -10.17
C LEU A 96 -13.42 4.09 -11.45
N THR A 97 -12.73 4.14 -12.59
CA THR A 97 -13.26 4.73 -13.83
C THR A 97 -13.15 3.84 -15.06
N GLY A 98 -12.31 2.80 -15.01
CA GLY A 98 -11.96 1.96 -16.16
C GLY A 98 -10.85 2.52 -17.04
N PHE A 99 -10.32 3.71 -16.76
CA PHE A 99 -9.27 4.38 -17.54
C PHE A 99 -8.17 4.92 -16.64
N LEU A 100 -6.92 4.89 -17.14
CA LEU A 100 -5.76 5.45 -16.44
C LEU A 100 -5.72 6.97 -16.56
N ASN A 101 -5.08 7.64 -15.61
CA ASN A 101 -4.83 9.09 -15.61
C ASN A 101 -6.11 9.95 -15.59
N GLU A 102 -7.16 9.42 -14.98
CA GLU A 102 -8.45 10.10 -14.84
C GLU A 102 -8.56 10.93 -13.56
N LYS A 103 -9.75 11.47 -13.31
CA LYS A 103 -10.09 12.29 -12.14
C LYS A 103 -9.51 11.81 -10.79
N PRO A 104 -9.50 10.51 -10.43
CA PRO A 104 -8.91 10.07 -9.16
C PRO A 104 -7.44 10.46 -8.98
N LEU A 105 -6.63 10.40 -10.05
CA LEU A 105 -5.23 10.81 -10.02
C LEU A 105 -5.10 12.33 -9.86
N ALA A 106 -5.96 13.11 -10.51
CA ALA A 106 -5.96 14.57 -10.37
C ALA A 106 -6.35 14.99 -8.95
N ASP A 107 -7.34 14.32 -8.35
CA ASP A 107 -7.77 14.57 -6.97
C ASP A 107 -6.65 14.19 -5.98
N LEU A 108 -5.94 13.08 -6.21
CA LEU A 108 -4.76 12.70 -5.43
C LEU A 108 -3.65 13.76 -5.50
N ARG A 109 -3.28 14.22 -6.69
CA ARG A 109 -2.24 15.27 -6.85
C ARG A 109 -2.61 16.55 -6.12
N GLY A 110 -3.89 16.93 -6.11
CA GLY A 110 -4.38 18.07 -5.34
C GLY A 110 -4.15 17.92 -3.84
N ASP A 111 -4.44 16.73 -3.29
CA ASP A 111 -4.23 16.40 -1.87
C ASP A 111 -2.74 16.35 -1.51
N LEU A 112 -1.91 15.70 -2.34
CA LEU A 112 -0.45 15.67 -2.15
C LEU A 112 0.15 17.08 -2.14
N MET A 113 -0.26 17.95 -3.08
CA MET A 113 0.16 19.35 -3.11
C MET A 113 -0.24 20.10 -1.84
N ALA A 114 -1.47 19.88 -1.34
CA ALA A 114 -1.95 20.52 -0.11
C ALA A 114 -1.12 20.10 1.12
N ARG A 115 -0.62 18.86 1.12
CA ARG A 115 0.24 18.27 2.16
C ARG A 115 1.73 18.59 2.00
N GLY A 116 2.12 19.30 0.93
CA GLY A 116 3.52 19.57 0.61
C GLY A 116 4.30 18.35 0.09
N ILE A 117 3.61 17.26 -0.24
CA ILE A 117 4.19 16.02 -0.76
C ILE A 117 4.40 16.20 -2.27
N LYS A 118 5.62 15.92 -2.74
CA LYS A 118 5.98 15.99 -4.16
C LYS A 118 6.33 14.60 -4.67
N ALA A 119 5.82 14.27 -5.85
CA ALA A 119 6.28 13.11 -6.59
C ALA A 119 7.78 13.25 -6.91
N SER A 120 8.48 12.13 -6.90
CA SER A 120 9.86 12.08 -7.38
C SER A 120 9.90 12.18 -8.90
N ASP A 121 10.76 13.03 -9.43
CA ASP A 121 10.96 13.19 -10.89
C ASP A 121 11.51 11.90 -11.55
N ASP A 122 12.06 10.98 -10.75
CA ASP A 122 12.63 9.71 -11.22
C ASP A 122 11.59 8.58 -11.38
N VAL A 123 10.38 8.76 -10.84
CA VAL A 123 9.32 7.74 -10.90
C VAL A 123 8.39 8.05 -12.08
N LYS A 124 8.31 7.11 -13.03
CA LYS A 124 7.46 7.26 -14.22
C LYS A 124 6.03 6.81 -14.01
N GLU A 125 5.78 6.02 -12.98
CA GLU A 125 4.45 5.51 -12.69
C GLU A 125 3.57 6.61 -12.06
N PRO A 126 2.29 6.70 -12.47
CA PRO A 126 1.32 7.57 -11.82
C PRO A 126 1.23 7.33 -10.31
N GLU A 127 1.04 8.41 -9.56
CA GLU A 127 1.03 8.42 -8.11
C GLU A 127 -0.16 7.65 -7.51
N ASP A 128 -1.19 7.36 -8.31
CA ASP A 128 -2.37 6.59 -7.92
C ASP A 128 -2.18 5.07 -8.02
N HIS A 129 -0.94 4.63 -8.27
CA HIS A 129 -0.52 3.25 -8.11
C HIS A 129 -0.66 2.79 -6.65
N ILE A 130 -1.20 1.59 -6.42
CA ILE A 130 -1.46 1.06 -5.06
C ILE A 130 -0.20 1.03 -4.19
N GLY A 131 0.96 0.68 -4.78
CA GLY A 131 2.24 0.64 -4.07
C GLY A 131 2.65 2.02 -3.58
N THR A 132 2.47 3.03 -4.44
CA THR A 132 2.77 4.44 -4.14
C THR A 132 1.81 4.99 -3.09
N LEU A 133 0.51 4.67 -3.16
CA LEU A 133 -0.44 5.05 -2.12
C LEU A 133 -0.12 4.42 -0.76
N CYS A 134 0.33 3.17 -0.74
CA CYS A 134 0.80 2.52 0.48
C CYS A 134 2.05 3.23 1.05
N GLU A 135 3.03 3.58 0.21
CA GLU A 135 4.21 4.35 0.62
C GLU A 135 3.83 5.71 1.21
N ILE A 136 2.92 6.45 0.57
CA ILE A 136 2.43 7.74 1.04
C ILE A 136 1.70 7.58 2.38
N MET A 137 0.82 6.59 2.51
CA MET A 137 0.09 6.34 3.76
C MET A 137 1.04 6.02 4.91
N ALA A 138 2.08 5.22 4.66
CA ALA A 138 3.11 4.96 5.67
C ALA A 138 3.82 6.24 6.10
N GLY A 139 4.22 7.10 5.16
CA GLY A 139 4.86 8.39 5.45
C GLY A 139 3.97 9.36 6.25
N ILE A 140 2.66 9.38 5.95
CA ILE A 140 1.67 10.15 6.73
C ILE A 140 1.58 9.60 8.17
N ILE A 141 1.56 8.29 8.35
CA ILE A 141 1.48 7.68 9.69
C ILE A 141 2.78 7.96 10.48
N THR A 142 3.96 7.81 9.87
CA THR A 142 5.26 8.00 10.53
C THR A 142 5.61 9.47 10.76
N GLY A 143 4.87 10.40 10.18
CA GLY A 143 5.14 11.83 10.30
C GLY A 143 6.34 12.28 9.47
N GLU A 144 6.62 11.60 8.35
CA GLU A 144 7.69 11.98 7.40
C GLU A 144 7.37 13.28 6.66
N PHE A 145 6.09 13.66 6.59
CA PHE A 145 5.63 14.89 5.96
C PHE A 145 5.36 15.97 7.01
N GLU A 146 5.79 17.21 6.72
CA GLU A 146 5.86 18.31 7.70
C GLU A 146 4.50 18.73 8.31
N CYS A 147 3.37 18.34 7.68
CA CYS A 147 2.02 18.69 8.10
C CYS A 147 1.07 17.46 8.05
N ASP A 148 0.00 17.51 8.86
CA ASP A 148 -1.17 16.63 8.75
C ASP A 148 -0.90 15.12 8.92
N SER A 149 -0.25 14.74 10.01
CA SER A 149 0.02 13.32 10.36
C SER A 149 -0.86 12.79 11.50
N ASP A 150 -1.85 13.57 11.93
CA ASP A 150 -2.81 13.14 12.94
C ASP A 150 -3.77 12.09 12.38
N LEU A 151 -4.49 11.43 13.28
CA LEU A 151 -5.35 10.31 12.93
C LEU A 151 -6.52 10.72 12.02
N SER A 152 -7.04 11.94 12.18
CA SER A 152 -8.08 12.51 11.32
C SER A 152 -7.58 12.69 9.88
N SER A 153 -6.34 13.16 9.72
CA SER A 153 -5.70 13.33 8.43
C SER A 153 -5.39 11.98 7.76
N GLN A 154 -4.89 11.01 8.53
CA GLN A 154 -4.69 9.62 8.06
C GLN A 154 -6.01 9.05 7.51
N LYS A 155 -7.10 9.18 8.28
CA LYS A 155 -8.45 8.75 7.88
C LYS A 155 -8.92 9.44 6.60
N THR A 156 -8.73 10.76 6.52
CA THR A 156 -9.13 11.56 5.35
C THR A 156 -8.42 11.08 4.08
N PHE A 157 -7.12 10.80 4.16
CA PHE A 157 -6.37 10.26 3.03
C PHE A 157 -6.85 8.86 2.64
N PHE A 158 -7.02 7.96 3.62
CA PHE A 158 -7.51 6.60 3.39
C PHE A 158 -8.89 6.59 2.71
N ASP A 159 -9.85 7.35 3.23
CA ASP A 159 -11.21 7.44 2.69
C ASP A 159 -11.24 8.00 1.26
N ALA A 160 -10.39 8.98 0.97
CA ALA A 160 -10.31 9.62 -0.33
C ALA A 160 -9.69 8.69 -1.38
N HIS A 161 -8.58 8.02 -1.06
CA HIS A 161 -7.69 7.42 -2.05
C HIS A 161 -7.53 5.90 -1.98
N LEU A 162 -7.95 5.24 -0.91
CA LEU A 162 -7.79 3.78 -0.74
C LEU A 162 -9.12 3.05 -0.53
N ALA A 163 -9.97 3.54 0.37
CA ALA A 163 -11.14 2.82 0.89
C ALA A 163 -12.10 2.29 -0.19
N LYS A 164 -12.23 3.00 -1.30
CA LYS A 164 -13.20 2.69 -2.37
C LYS A 164 -12.78 1.55 -3.29
N TRP A 165 -11.50 1.19 -3.32
CA TRP A 165 -10.99 0.28 -4.36
C TRP A 165 -9.87 -0.66 -3.91
N ALA A 166 -9.08 -0.31 -2.89
CA ALA A 166 -7.91 -1.10 -2.49
C ALA A 166 -8.31 -2.55 -2.11
N ALA A 167 -9.39 -2.73 -1.36
CA ALA A 167 -9.89 -4.06 -1.00
C ALA A 167 -10.33 -4.89 -2.23
N LEU A 168 -10.89 -4.24 -3.26
CA LEU A 168 -11.24 -4.90 -4.52
C LEU A 168 -9.97 -5.30 -5.29
N PHE A 169 -9.00 -4.40 -5.42
CA PHE A 169 -7.70 -4.71 -6.03
C PHE A 169 -7.03 -5.92 -5.37
N PHE A 170 -6.97 -5.96 -4.05
CA PHE A 170 -6.37 -7.10 -3.33
C PHE A 170 -7.18 -8.39 -3.48
N THR A 171 -8.51 -8.29 -3.61
CA THR A 171 -9.37 -9.45 -3.92
C THR A 171 -9.08 -10.00 -5.32
N ASP A 172 -8.85 -9.13 -6.30
CA ASP A 172 -8.52 -9.53 -7.67
C ASP A 172 -7.09 -10.10 -7.73
N LEU A 173 -6.14 -9.54 -6.98
CA LEU A 173 -4.78 -10.08 -6.83
C LEU A 173 -4.77 -11.48 -6.19
N GLU A 174 -5.60 -11.71 -5.17
CA GLU A 174 -5.77 -13.03 -4.55
C GLU A 174 -6.27 -14.09 -5.55
N LYS A 175 -7.04 -13.67 -6.56
CA LYS A 175 -7.72 -14.56 -7.52
C LYS A 175 -7.07 -14.58 -8.90
N ALA A 176 -6.00 -13.81 -9.11
CA ALA A 176 -5.35 -13.69 -10.40
C ALA A 176 -4.84 -15.06 -10.86
N GLN A 177 -5.10 -15.37 -12.13
CA GLN A 177 -4.79 -16.65 -12.77
C GLN A 177 -3.30 -16.98 -12.71
N THR A 178 -2.45 -15.96 -12.84
CA THR A 178 -1.00 -16.15 -12.83
C THR A 178 -0.37 -16.00 -11.45
N ALA A 179 -1.16 -15.70 -10.41
CA ALA A 179 -0.66 -15.48 -9.06
C ALA A 179 -0.41 -16.81 -8.31
N ILE A 180 0.81 -16.96 -7.80
CA ILE A 180 1.25 -18.01 -6.89
C ILE A 180 1.77 -17.34 -5.62
N PHE A 181 2.88 -16.62 -5.69
CA PHE A 181 3.43 -15.86 -4.55
C PHE A 181 2.58 -14.63 -4.22
N TYR A 182 2.04 -13.95 -5.23
CA TYR A 182 1.23 -12.74 -5.04
C TYR A 182 -0.21 -13.03 -4.61
N ALA A 183 -0.71 -14.27 -4.75
CA ALA A 183 -2.05 -14.62 -4.28
C ALA A 183 -2.22 -14.42 -2.75
N PRO A 184 -1.31 -14.91 -1.89
CA PRO A 184 -1.37 -14.58 -0.46
C PRO A 184 -0.99 -13.12 -0.16
N VAL A 185 -0.25 -12.42 -1.02
CA VAL A 185 -0.08 -10.96 -0.89
C VAL A 185 -1.43 -10.25 -1.08
N GLY A 186 -2.24 -10.72 -2.04
CA GLY A 186 -3.64 -10.35 -2.20
C GLY A 186 -4.46 -10.58 -0.93
N SER A 187 -4.37 -11.78 -0.35
CA SER A 187 -5.05 -12.10 0.92
C SER A 187 -4.61 -11.19 2.07
N LEU A 188 -3.30 -10.93 2.19
CA LEU A 188 -2.72 -10.07 3.22
C LEU A 188 -3.22 -8.63 3.10
N GLY A 189 -3.12 -8.04 1.91
CA GLY A 189 -3.57 -6.68 1.67
C GLY A 189 -5.08 -6.55 1.85
N ARG A 190 -5.89 -7.51 1.41
CA ARG A 190 -7.34 -7.51 1.63
C ARG A 190 -7.69 -7.53 3.11
N ALA A 191 -7.05 -8.40 3.89
CA ALA A 191 -7.26 -8.48 5.33
C ALA A 191 -6.85 -7.18 6.03
N PHE A 192 -5.72 -6.59 5.62
CA PHE A 192 -5.23 -5.35 6.19
C PHE A 192 -6.15 -4.16 5.88
N MET A 193 -6.61 -4.01 4.63
CA MET A 193 -7.55 -2.95 4.26
C MET A 193 -8.87 -3.05 5.03
N ALA A 194 -9.32 -4.25 5.37
CA ALA A 194 -10.50 -4.46 6.21
C ALA A 194 -10.27 -3.98 7.65
N VAL A 195 -9.11 -4.30 8.24
CA VAL A 195 -8.71 -3.83 9.58
C VAL A 195 -8.62 -2.30 9.61
N GLU A 196 -7.98 -1.69 8.61
CA GLU A 196 -7.86 -0.24 8.51
C GLU A 196 -9.23 0.45 8.41
N ALA A 197 -10.11 -0.07 7.54
CA ALA A 197 -11.45 0.48 7.39
C ALA A 197 -12.28 0.39 8.68
N GLU A 198 -12.19 -0.74 9.41
CA GLU A 198 -12.86 -0.91 10.69
C GLU A 198 -12.29 0.05 11.76
N ALA A 199 -10.96 0.13 11.86
CA ALA A 199 -10.29 1.01 12.82
C ALA A 199 -10.65 2.48 12.62
N PHE A 200 -10.68 2.95 11.37
CA PHE A 200 -11.08 4.32 11.05
C PHE A 200 -12.59 4.58 11.24
N ALA A 201 -13.45 3.56 11.15
CA ALA A 201 -14.88 3.71 11.37
C ALA A 201 -15.26 3.83 12.86
N LEU A 202 -14.40 3.37 13.77
CA LEU A 202 -14.60 3.41 15.22
C LEU A 202 -14.12 4.72 15.89
N GLN A 203 -13.56 5.64 15.11
CA GLN A 203 -13.01 6.92 15.55
C GLN A 203 -13.96 8.08 15.22
#